data_AF-A0A957E265-F1
#
_entry.id   AF-A0A957E265-F1
#
_cell.length_a   1.000
_cell.length_b   1.000
_cell.length_c   1.000
_cell.angle_alpha   90.00
_cell.angle_beta   90.00
_cell.angle_gamma   90.00
#
_symmetry.space_group_name_H-M   'P 1'
#
loop_
_entity.id
_entity.type
_entity.pdbx_description
1 polymer ?
#
loop_
_entity_poly.entity_id
_entity_poly.type
_entity_poly.pdbx_seq_one_letter_code
_entity_poly.pdbx_strand_id
1 'polypeptide(L)'
;ARLMGQFLPGTDFIFSGYSASPNYDNVFAGSNFDTDDYDDFLILQRDLKIDGGLRPVLEEDAIAIRNKAAKALQAVFAELGLPAITDEEVEAATYAHGSKDMPARDKVQDTKAAQDIVKRGITGIDVVKALAKNGYPEVAEAILNVQKQRVSGDYLHTSAILDKDFNVVAALNDLNDYQGPGTGYRLEGKRWEEISNIRHAISPEDI
;
A
#
# COMPACT_ATOMS: atom_id res chain seq x y z
N ALA A 1 10.00 -18.80 -11.54
CA ALA A 1 9.33 -19.26 -12.77
C ALA A 1 7.84 -18.90 -12.83
N ARG A 2 7.02 -19.27 -11.83
CA ARG A 2 5.56 -19.03 -11.84
C ARG A 2 5.15 -17.56 -12.08
N LEU A 3 5.78 -16.62 -11.37
CA LEU A 3 5.54 -15.16 -11.53
C LEU A 3 5.73 -14.66 -12.97
N MET A 4 6.70 -15.20 -13.70
CA MET A 4 7.10 -14.67 -15.00
C MET A 4 5.96 -14.69 -16.03
N GLY A 5 5.01 -15.62 -15.88
CA GLY A 5 3.85 -15.71 -16.78
C GLY A 5 2.92 -14.51 -16.72
N GLN A 6 2.89 -13.76 -15.61
CA GLN A 6 2.08 -12.54 -15.45
C GLN A 6 2.95 -11.28 -15.45
N PHE A 7 4.12 -11.36 -14.81
CA PHE A 7 5.06 -10.24 -14.71
C PHE A 7 5.58 -9.78 -16.07
N LEU A 8 5.99 -10.71 -16.95
CA LEU A 8 6.56 -10.34 -18.24
C LEU A 8 5.57 -9.64 -19.18
N PRO A 9 4.34 -10.18 -19.41
CA PRO A 9 3.37 -9.52 -20.27
C PRO A 9 2.65 -8.33 -19.61
N GLY A 10 2.62 -8.28 -18.28
CA GLY A 10 1.77 -7.36 -17.52
C GLY A 10 0.31 -7.83 -17.47
N THR A 11 -0.34 -7.58 -16.34
CA THR A 11 -1.79 -7.74 -16.12
C THR A 11 -2.28 -6.53 -15.32
N ASP A 12 -3.60 -6.30 -15.25
CA ASP A 12 -4.16 -5.16 -14.51
C ASP A 12 -3.65 -5.10 -13.06
N PHE A 13 -3.50 -6.27 -12.45
CA PHE A 13 -2.71 -6.48 -11.23
C PHE A 13 -1.78 -7.67 -11.46
N ILE A 14 -0.46 -7.43 -11.55
CA ILE A 14 0.55 -8.50 -11.70
C ILE A 14 0.51 -9.47 -10.52
N PHE A 15 0.34 -8.91 -9.33
CA PHE A 15 0.04 -9.65 -8.12
C PHE A 15 -1.34 -9.25 -7.62
N SER A 16 -2.23 -10.23 -7.48
CA SER A 16 -3.49 -10.07 -6.75
C SER A 16 -3.33 -10.28 -5.24
N GLY A 17 -2.09 -10.17 -4.74
CA GLY A 17 -1.77 -10.42 -3.33
C GLY A 17 -0.27 -10.59 -3.07
N TYR A 18 0.58 -9.65 -3.54
CA TYR A 18 1.97 -9.57 -3.07
C TYR A 18 1.93 -9.35 -1.55
N SER A 19 2.64 -10.16 -0.76
CA SER A 19 2.57 -9.98 0.70
C SER A 19 3.37 -8.76 1.13
N ALA A 20 2.67 -7.71 1.59
CA ALA A 20 3.30 -6.52 2.16
C ALA A 20 3.68 -6.69 3.66
N SER A 21 3.76 -7.93 4.11
CA SER A 21 4.26 -8.37 5.41
C SER A 21 5.03 -9.68 5.19
N PRO A 22 5.98 -10.06 6.05
CA PRO A 22 6.67 -11.33 5.89
C PRO A 22 5.69 -12.50 5.92
N ASN A 23 5.97 -13.57 5.19
CA ASN A 23 5.01 -14.65 5.00
C ASN A 23 4.54 -15.33 6.29
N TYR A 24 5.31 -15.28 7.37
CA TYR A 24 4.87 -15.79 8.68
C TYR A 24 3.70 -14.99 9.28
N ASP A 25 3.48 -13.75 8.84
CA ASP A 25 2.34 -12.89 9.21
C ASP A 25 1.22 -12.90 8.17
N ASN A 26 1.45 -13.52 7.01
CA ASN A 26 0.46 -13.56 5.95
C ASN A 26 -0.68 -14.53 6.32
N VAL A 27 -1.84 -13.97 6.66
CA VAL A 27 -3.04 -14.71 7.06
C VAL A 27 -3.73 -15.48 5.91
N PHE A 28 -3.20 -15.42 4.69
CA PHE A 28 -3.63 -16.21 3.53
C PHE A 28 -2.70 -17.40 3.26
N ALA A 29 -1.98 -17.87 4.29
CA ALA A 29 -1.04 -18.99 4.25
C ALA A 29 0.21 -18.74 3.39
N GLY A 30 0.65 -17.48 3.33
CA GLY A 30 1.82 -17.07 2.57
C GLY A 30 1.49 -16.74 1.12
N SER A 31 2.13 -15.68 0.61
CA SER A 31 2.10 -15.32 -0.81
C SER A 31 3.28 -15.95 -1.56
N ASN A 32 3.22 -15.88 -2.89
CA ASN A 32 4.33 -16.30 -3.74
C ASN A 32 5.55 -15.38 -3.61
N PHE A 33 5.35 -14.12 -3.22
CA PHE A 33 6.38 -13.12 -2.95
C PHE A 33 5.99 -12.34 -1.69
N ASP A 34 6.97 -12.03 -0.84
CA ASP A 34 6.76 -11.23 0.37
C ASP A 34 7.76 -10.08 0.52
N THR A 35 7.78 -9.46 1.70
CA THR A 35 8.62 -8.29 1.99
C THR A 35 10.11 -8.55 1.85
N ASP A 36 10.55 -9.80 2.04
CA ASP A 36 11.97 -10.16 1.90
C ASP A 36 12.38 -10.22 0.42
N ASP A 37 11.41 -10.38 -0.48
CA ASP A 37 11.64 -10.42 -1.93
C ASP A 37 11.58 -9.03 -2.61
N TYR A 38 11.36 -7.93 -1.86
CA TYR A 38 11.18 -6.61 -2.46
C TYR A 38 12.38 -6.19 -3.30
N ASP A 39 13.60 -6.31 -2.76
CA ASP A 39 14.80 -5.89 -3.47
C ASP A 39 15.06 -6.73 -4.72
N ASP A 40 14.85 -8.05 -4.65
CA ASP A 40 14.92 -8.94 -5.80
C ASP A 40 13.90 -8.55 -6.88
N PHE A 41 12.66 -8.24 -6.48
CA PHE A 41 11.62 -7.83 -7.42
C PHE A 41 11.91 -6.46 -8.07
N LEU A 42 12.49 -5.51 -7.33
CA LEU A 42 12.94 -4.23 -7.88
C LEU A 42 14.09 -4.41 -8.89
N ILE A 43 15.04 -5.31 -8.59
CA ILE A 43 16.12 -5.66 -9.51
C ILE A 43 15.56 -6.31 -10.79
N LEU A 44 14.59 -7.22 -10.68
CA LEU A 44 13.95 -7.85 -11.85
C LEU A 44 13.28 -6.83 -12.78
N GLN A 45 12.60 -5.83 -12.23
CA GLN A 45 11.99 -4.74 -13.02
C GLN A 45 13.04 -3.96 -13.80
N ARG A 46 14.16 -3.63 -13.14
CA ARG A 46 15.28 -2.92 -13.75
C ARG A 46 15.97 -3.76 -14.84
N ASP A 47 16.31 -5.01 -14.53
CA ASP A 47 17.11 -5.87 -15.42
C ASP A 47 16.37 -6.20 -16.72
N LEU A 48 15.06 -6.42 -16.64
CA LEU A 48 14.25 -6.77 -17.81
C LEU A 48 13.61 -5.54 -18.50
N LYS A 49 13.75 -4.35 -17.90
CA LYS A 49 13.03 -3.13 -18.29
C LYS A 49 11.52 -3.38 -18.38
N ILE A 50 10.97 -3.92 -17.29
CA ILE A 50 9.54 -4.25 -17.14
C ILE A 50 8.99 -3.51 -15.94
N ASP A 51 7.81 -2.92 -16.10
CA ASP A 51 7.12 -2.28 -15.00
C ASP A 51 6.34 -3.34 -14.20
N GLY A 52 6.82 -3.63 -13.00
CA GLY A 52 6.19 -4.55 -12.06
C GLY A 52 5.18 -3.88 -11.12
N GLY A 53 4.95 -2.58 -11.28
CA GLY A 53 4.04 -1.78 -10.46
C GLY A 53 4.59 -1.35 -9.10
N LEU A 54 5.84 -1.70 -8.76
CA LEU A 54 6.51 -1.28 -7.53
C LEU A 54 7.65 -0.30 -7.82
N ARG A 55 8.22 0.30 -6.78
CA ARG A 55 9.34 1.24 -6.87
C ARG A 55 10.27 1.10 -5.66
N PRO A 56 11.56 1.43 -5.80
CA PRO A 56 12.44 1.55 -4.65
C PRO A 56 11.95 2.67 -3.72
N VAL A 57 12.14 2.46 -2.42
CA VAL A 57 11.82 3.45 -1.37
C VAL A 57 13.03 3.62 -0.46
N LEU A 58 13.20 4.81 0.08
CA LEU A 58 14.20 5.06 1.11
C LEU A 58 13.68 4.56 2.45
N GLU A 59 14.61 4.06 3.26
CA GLU A 59 14.31 3.57 4.61
C GLU A 59 13.76 4.68 5.51
N GLU A 60 14.32 5.89 5.40
CA GLU A 60 13.83 7.07 6.13
C GLU A 60 12.38 7.44 5.77
N ASP A 61 12.02 7.37 4.49
CA ASP A 61 10.66 7.62 4.02
C ASP A 61 9.70 6.52 4.51
N ALA A 62 10.14 5.26 4.48
CA ALA A 62 9.38 4.13 4.98
C ALA A 62 9.13 4.24 6.50
N ILE A 63 10.14 4.62 7.28
CA ILE A 63 10.01 4.89 8.72
C ILE A 63 9.02 6.03 8.96
N ALA A 64 9.19 7.15 8.25
CA ALA A 64 8.34 8.32 8.42
C ALA A 64 6.87 8.03 8.12
N ILE A 65 6.57 7.33 7.02
CA ILE A 65 5.19 7.01 6.65
C ILE A 65 4.56 5.97 7.59
N ARG A 66 5.33 4.99 8.08
CA ARG A 66 4.87 4.01 9.07
C ARG A 66 4.54 4.67 10.41
N ASN A 67 5.42 5.56 10.90
CA ASN A 67 5.17 6.31 12.13
C ASN A 67 3.91 7.17 12.01
N LYS A 68 3.76 7.89 10.89
CA LYS A 68 2.57 8.70 10.61
C LYS A 68 1.30 7.84 10.61
N ALA A 69 1.33 6.68 9.95
CA ALA A 69 0.19 5.76 9.91
C ALA A 69 -0.17 5.21 11.29
N ALA A 70 0.82 4.79 12.09
CA ALA A 70 0.62 4.28 13.43
C ALA A 70 0.01 5.34 14.37
N LYS A 71 0.51 6.58 14.34
CA LYS A 71 -0.04 7.69 15.12
C LYS A 71 -1.44 8.10 14.66
N ALA A 72 -1.70 8.11 13.35
CA ALA A 72 -3.05 8.37 12.83
C ALA A 72 -4.05 7.32 13.32
N LEU A 73 -3.67 6.04 13.34
CA LEU A 73 -4.51 4.96 13.86
C LEU A 73 -4.70 5.08 15.39
N GLN A 74 -3.65 5.41 16.13
CA GLN A 74 -3.71 5.69 17.57
C GLN A 74 -4.73 6.80 17.87
N ALA A 75 -4.69 7.91 17.12
CA ALA A 75 -5.65 9.01 17.28
C ALA A 75 -7.09 8.59 16.98
N VAL A 76 -7.31 7.79 15.93
CA VAL A 76 -8.65 7.23 15.63
C VAL A 76 -9.15 6.34 16.75
N PHE A 77 -8.30 5.45 17.28
CA PHE A 77 -8.68 4.57 18.38
C PHE A 77 -9.05 5.36 19.65
N ALA A 78 -8.25 6.38 19.99
CA ALA A 78 -8.53 7.26 21.12
C ALA A 78 -9.86 8.01 20.95
N GLU A 79 -10.10 8.64 19.79
CA GLU A 79 -11.31 9.42 19.55
C GLU A 79 -12.58 8.54 19.52
N LEU A 80 -12.49 7.34 18.96
CA LEU A 80 -13.64 6.42 18.88
C LEU A 80 -13.88 5.63 20.18
N GLY A 81 -13.01 5.79 21.18
CA GLY A 81 -13.08 5.08 22.46
C GLY A 81 -12.79 3.58 22.32
N LEU A 82 -11.87 3.22 21.44
CA LEU A 82 -11.37 1.85 21.25
C LEU A 82 -10.21 1.55 22.21
N PRO A 83 -9.85 0.27 22.44
CA PRO A 83 -8.74 -0.08 23.33
C PRO A 83 -7.45 0.62 22.92
N ALA A 84 -6.83 1.35 23.84
CA ALA A 84 -5.74 2.26 23.54
C ALA A 84 -4.62 1.60 22.73
N ILE A 85 -4.06 2.36 21.78
CA ILE A 85 -2.78 2.05 21.13
C ILE A 85 -1.73 2.87 21.87
N THR A 86 -0.73 2.23 22.46
CA THR A 86 0.31 2.91 23.24
C THR A 86 1.39 3.50 22.34
N ASP A 87 2.19 4.42 22.88
CA ASP A 87 3.36 4.95 22.16
C ASP A 87 4.42 3.86 21.90
N GLU A 88 4.49 2.85 22.77
CA GLU A 88 5.34 1.67 22.57
C GLU A 88 4.90 0.87 21.33
N GLU A 89 3.59 0.68 21.14
CA GLU A 89 3.05 0.03 19.95
C GLU A 89 3.29 0.87 18.68
N VAL A 90 3.18 2.20 18.78
CA VAL A 90 3.47 3.11 17.67
C VAL A 90 4.94 3.04 17.26
N GLU A 91 5.85 3.06 18.23
CA GLU A 91 7.28 2.97 17.97
C GLU A 91 7.65 1.58 17.41
N ALA A 92 7.12 0.51 18.00
CA ALA A 92 7.30 -0.84 17.49
C ALA A 92 6.82 -0.96 16.04
N ALA A 93 5.58 -0.52 15.74
CA ALA A 93 5.05 -0.54 14.36
C ALA A 93 5.89 0.28 13.39
N THR A 94 6.57 1.33 13.85
CA THR A 94 7.42 2.17 13.01
C THR A 94 8.59 1.38 12.42
N TYR A 95 9.26 0.54 13.23
CA TYR A 95 10.47 -0.18 12.82
C TYR A 95 10.28 -1.69 12.64
N ALA A 96 9.12 -2.23 13.01
CA ALA A 96 8.82 -3.65 12.93
C ALA A 96 8.94 -4.19 11.50
N HIS A 97 9.61 -5.32 11.37
CA HIS A 97 9.55 -6.13 10.17
C HIS A 97 8.23 -6.92 10.11
N GLY A 98 7.76 -7.44 11.25
CA GLY A 98 6.46 -8.09 11.38
C GLY A 98 5.95 -8.19 12.81
N SER A 99 4.96 -9.05 13.05
CA SER A 99 4.25 -9.15 14.33
C SER A 99 5.11 -9.67 15.48
N LYS A 100 6.25 -10.30 15.19
CA LYS A 100 7.24 -10.70 16.21
C LYS A 100 7.89 -9.51 16.91
N ASP A 101 7.91 -8.35 16.26
CA ASP A 101 8.47 -7.11 16.78
C ASP A 101 7.40 -6.24 17.47
N MET A 102 6.15 -6.70 17.50
CA MET A 102 5.00 -5.96 18.05
C MET A 102 4.66 -6.39 19.48
N PRO A 103 4.37 -5.45 20.39
CA PRO A 103 3.82 -5.77 21.70
C PRO A 103 2.50 -6.56 21.60
N ALA A 104 2.27 -7.46 22.55
CA ALA A 104 1.03 -8.22 22.60
C ALA A 104 -0.15 -7.35 23.05
N ARG A 105 -1.26 -7.40 22.31
CA ARG A 105 -2.53 -6.76 22.68
C ARG A 105 -3.50 -7.71 23.36
N ASP A 106 -4.42 -7.15 24.15
CA ASP A 106 -5.55 -7.90 24.73
C ASP A 106 -6.60 -8.21 23.64
N LYS A 107 -6.45 -9.39 23.05
CA LYS A 107 -7.33 -9.90 21.99
C LYS A 107 -8.80 -9.95 22.42
N VAL A 108 -9.09 -10.16 23.71
CA VAL A 108 -10.47 -10.23 24.20
C VAL A 108 -11.10 -8.84 24.19
N GLN A 109 -10.35 -7.82 24.63
CA GLN A 109 -10.82 -6.44 24.58
C GLN A 109 -10.97 -5.93 23.14
N ASP A 110 -10.00 -6.20 22.27
CA ASP A 110 -10.08 -5.79 20.85
C ASP A 110 -11.25 -6.47 20.14
N THR A 111 -11.52 -7.75 20.40
CA THR A 111 -12.67 -8.46 19.80
C THR A 111 -14.00 -7.86 20.27
N LYS A 112 -14.11 -7.49 21.55
CA LYS A 112 -15.32 -6.83 22.08
C LYS A 112 -15.50 -5.44 21.46
N ALA A 113 -14.42 -4.68 21.32
CA ALA A 113 -14.46 -3.35 20.71
C ALA A 113 -14.84 -3.43 19.22
N ALA A 114 -14.31 -4.39 18.47
CA ALA A 114 -14.68 -4.61 17.07
C ALA A 114 -16.19 -4.90 16.91
N GLN A 115 -16.78 -5.68 17.82
CA GLN A 115 -18.24 -5.88 17.83
C GLN A 115 -19.01 -4.60 18.21
N ASP A 116 -18.45 -3.79 19.11
CA ASP A 116 -19.04 -2.52 19.53
C ASP A 116 -19.07 -1.48 18.40
N ILE A 117 -18.03 -1.42 17.56
CA ILE A 117 -17.98 -0.59 16.33
C ILE A 117 -19.23 -0.85 15.47
N VAL A 118 -19.55 -2.14 15.25
CA VAL A 118 -20.73 -2.53 14.46
C VAL A 118 -22.03 -2.14 15.17
N LYS A 119 -22.14 -2.39 16.49
CA LYS A 119 -23.34 -2.06 17.28
C LYS A 119 -23.63 -0.56 17.33
N ARG A 120 -22.58 0.25 17.43
CA ARG A 120 -22.66 1.72 17.42
C ARG A 120 -22.90 2.30 16.03
N GLY A 121 -22.85 1.49 14.97
CA GLY A 121 -22.99 1.94 13.60
C GLY A 121 -21.88 2.89 13.18
N ILE A 122 -20.66 2.70 13.69
CA ILE A 122 -19.50 3.52 13.31
C ILE A 122 -19.22 3.30 11.82
N THR A 123 -19.06 4.40 11.09
CA THR A 123 -18.85 4.41 9.64
C THR A 123 -17.49 5.00 9.28
N GLY A 124 -17.15 4.94 7.98
CA GLY A 124 -15.97 5.64 7.46
C GLY A 124 -16.00 7.15 7.70
N ILE A 125 -17.18 7.77 7.84
CA ILE A 125 -17.31 9.21 8.13
C ILE A 125 -16.87 9.53 9.56
N ASP A 126 -17.11 8.63 10.52
CA ASP A 126 -16.66 8.82 11.90
C ASP A 126 -15.14 8.73 11.99
N VAL A 127 -14.51 7.83 11.21
CA VAL A 127 -13.04 7.76 11.06
C VAL A 127 -12.48 9.04 10.44
N VAL A 128 -13.11 9.58 9.39
CA VAL A 128 -12.72 10.87 8.77
C VAL A 128 -12.77 12.00 9.79
N LYS A 129 -13.87 12.11 10.56
CA LYS A 129 -14.00 13.12 11.62
C LYS A 129 -12.93 12.96 12.70
N ALA A 130 -12.64 11.72 13.09
CA ALA A 130 -11.63 11.45 14.10
C ALA A 130 -10.23 11.89 13.66
N LEU A 131 -9.84 11.57 12.43
CA LEU A 131 -8.57 12.03 11.85
C LEU A 131 -8.49 13.55 11.73
N ALA A 132 -9.54 14.18 11.19
CA ALA A 132 -9.59 15.63 10.99
C ALA A 132 -9.48 16.40 12.32
N LYS A 133 -10.16 15.92 13.37
CA LYS A 133 -10.12 16.53 14.71
C LYS A 133 -8.77 16.39 15.40
N ASN A 134 -8.03 15.31 15.11
CA ASN A 134 -6.78 14.98 15.77
C ASN A 134 -5.52 15.33 14.94
N GLY A 135 -5.63 16.27 14.00
CA GLY A 135 -4.47 16.83 13.30
C GLY A 135 -3.98 16.02 12.09
N TYR A 136 -4.84 15.16 11.52
CA TYR A 136 -4.56 14.42 10.28
C TYR A 136 -5.53 14.81 9.14
N PRO A 137 -5.66 16.10 8.79
CA PRO A 137 -6.62 16.55 7.78
C PRO A 137 -6.35 15.92 6.41
N GLU A 138 -5.09 15.71 6.02
CA GLU A 138 -4.76 15.09 4.73
C GLU A 138 -5.16 13.61 4.67
N VAL A 139 -5.02 12.87 5.77
CA VAL A 139 -5.45 11.46 5.84
C VAL A 139 -6.97 11.37 5.89
N ALA A 140 -7.61 12.28 6.62
CA ALA A 140 -9.06 12.39 6.66
C ALA A 140 -9.64 12.67 5.26
N GLU A 141 -9.05 13.62 4.52
CA GLU A 141 -9.45 13.95 3.15
C GLU A 141 -9.24 12.77 2.21
N ALA A 142 -8.11 12.06 2.31
CA ALA A 142 -7.85 10.87 1.53
C ALA A 142 -8.92 9.78 1.72
N ILE A 143 -9.26 9.46 2.97
CA ILE A 143 -10.33 8.49 3.27
C ILE A 143 -11.68 8.99 2.75
N LEU A 144 -11.98 10.28 2.92
CA LEU A 144 -13.23 10.86 2.42
C LEU A 144 -13.32 10.76 0.88
N ASN A 145 -12.23 11.01 0.16
CA ASN A 145 -12.20 10.89 -1.29
C ASN A 145 -12.37 9.44 -1.77
N VAL A 146 -11.85 8.45 -1.04
CA VAL A 146 -12.16 7.04 -1.29
C VAL A 146 -13.66 6.75 -1.07
N GLN A 147 -14.27 7.28 -0.01
CA GLN A 147 -15.71 7.10 0.21
C GLN A 147 -16.56 7.75 -0.89
N LYS A 148 -16.14 8.90 -1.43
CA LYS A 148 -16.82 9.61 -2.52
C LYS A 148 -16.87 8.81 -3.83
N GLN A 149 -15.94 7.87 -4.06
CA GLN A 149 -15.99 6.99 -5.24
C GLN A 149 -17.24 6.11 -5.28
N ARG A 150 -17.84 5.81 -4.12
CA ARG A 150 -19.11 5.08 -4.04
C ARG A 150 -20.30 5.91 -4.54
N VAL A 151 -20.15 7.23 -4.62
CA VAL A 151 -21.17 8.16 -5.10
C VAL A 151 -21.08 8.31 -6.62
N SER A 152 -19.87 8.48 -7.16
CA SER A 152 -19.69 8.58 -8.61
C SER A 152 -19.88 7.23 -9.30
N GLY A 153 -19.41 6.14 -8.69
CA GLY A 153 -19.46 4.80 -9.26
C GLY A 153 -18.42 4.57 -10.36
N ASP A 154 -17.56 5.54 -10.67
CA ASP A 154 -16.57 5.47 -11.75
C ASP A 154 -15.59 4.29 -11.55
N TYR A 155 -15.21 4.02 -10.31
CA TYR A 155 -14.33 2.90 -9.95
C TYR A 155 -14.98 1.50 -10.10
N LEU A 156 -16.24 1.42 -10.53
CA LEU A 156 -16.91 0.14 -10.84
C LEU A 156 -16.58 -0.35 -12.26
N HIS A 157 -15.91 0.48 -13.06
CA HIS A 157 -15.45 0.09 -14.39
C HIS A 157 -14.30 -0.91 -14.33
N THR A 158 -14.11 -1.64 -15.45
CA THR A 158 -13.07 -2.66 -15.60
C THR A 158 -11.69 -2.08 -15.30
N SER A 159 -10.95 -2.79 -14.44
CA SER A 159 -9.54 -2.47 -14.08
C SER A 159 -9.36 -1.11 -13.38
N ALA A 160 -10.41 -0.58 -12.75
CA ALA A 160 -10.33 0.72 -12.11
C ALA A 160 -9.41 0.73 -10.87
N ILE A 161 -8.49 1.70 -10.86
CA ILE A 161 -7.68 2.13 -9.72
C ILE A 161 -7.82 3.65 -9.53
N LEU A 162 -7.23 4.19 -8.47
CA LEU A 162 -7.20 5.62 -8.19
C LEU A 162 -5.76 6.12 -8.29
N ASP A 163 -5.55 7.25 -8.97
CA ASP A 163 -4.28 7.96 -8.93
C ASP A 163 -4.09 8.72 -7.59
N LYS A 164 -2.96 9.41 -7.45
CA LYS A 164 -2.62 10.18 -6.24
C LYS A 164 -3.60 11.32 -5.91
N ASP A 165 -4.35 11.79 -6.91
CA ASP A 165 -5.32 12.88 -6.80
C ASP A 165 -6.76 12.33 -6.76
N PHE A 166 -6.93 11.01 -6.60
CA PHE A 166 -8.20 10.28 -6.56
C PHE A 166 -8.99 10.30 -7.86
N ASN A 167 -8.35 10.54 -9.00
CA ASN A 167 -8.96 10.33 -10.31
C ASN A 167 -8.99 8.84 -10.62
N VAL A 168 -10.09 8.38 -11.24
CA VAL A 168 -10.21 6.98 -11.66
C VAL A 168 -9.37 6.75 -12.92
N VAL A 169 -8.52 5.73 -12.87
CA VAL A 169 -7.80 5.17 -14.03
C VAL A 169 -8.34 3.76 -14.24
N ALA A 170 -8.96 3.51 -15.38
CA ALA A 170 -9.65 2.26 -15.70
C ALA A 170 -9.46 1.93 -17.17
N ALA A 171 -9.76 0.69 -17.58
CA ALA A 171 -9.66 0.27 -18.98
C ALA A 171 -10.53 1.11 -19.95
N LEU A 172 -11.47 1.90 -19.43
CA LEU A 172 -12.28 2.83 -20.21
C LEU A 172 -11.52 4.09 -20.64
N ASN A 173 -10.70 4.67 -19.77
CA ASN A 173 -9.98 5.93 -20.00
C ASN A 173 -8.46 5.76 -20.11
N ASP A 174 -7.95 4.57 -19.80
CA ASP A 174 -6.57 4.11 -20.01
C ASP A 174 -6.60 2.77 -20.74
N LEU A 175 -7.03 2.81 -22.00
CA LEU A 175 -7.23 1.62 -22.82
C LEU A 175 -5.88 1.06 -23.26
N ASN A 176 -5.66 -0.24 -23.00
CA ASN A 176 -4.53 -0.94 -23.60
C ASN A 176 -4.72 -1.06 -25.13
N ASP A 177 -3.86 -0.39 -25.89
CA ASP A 177 -3.93 -0.25 -27.34
C ASP A 177 -2.84 -1.03 -28.08
N TYR A 178 -2.29 -2.09 -27.46
CA TYR A 178 -1.23 -2.90 -28.05
C TYR A 178 -1.60 -3.49 -29.42
N GLN A 179 -0.77 -3.19 -30.43
CA GLN A 179 -0.83 -3.67 -31.81
C GLN A 179 0.51 -4.25 -32.30
N GLY A 180 1.43 -4.58 -31.39
CA GLY A 180 2.77 -5.07 -31.71
C GLY A 180 3.90 -4.14 -31.27
N PRO A 181 5.16 -4.43 -31.63
CA PRO A 181 6.32 -3.63 -31.22
C PRO A 181 6.16 -2.14 -31.58
N GLY A 182 6.39 -1.27 -30.60
CA GLY A 182 6.26 0.19 -30.77
C GLY A 182 4.88 0.76 -30.44
N THR A 183 3.93 -0.06 -29.99
CA THR A 183 2.59 0.35 -29.55
C THR A 183 2.30 -0.19 -28.14
N GLY A 184 1.18 0.18 -27.52
CA GLY A 184 0.84 -0.25 -26.16
C GLY A 184 1.63 0.48 -25.07
N TYR A 185 1.49 0.01 -23.84
CA TYR A 185 2.27 0.50 -22.70
C TYR A 185 3.78 0.32 -22.92
N ARG A 186 4.55 1.34 -22.58
CA ARG A 186 6.02 1.34 -22.67
C ARG A 186 6.61 1.94 -21.41
N LEU A 187 7.54 1.22 -20.80
CA LEU A 187 8.30 1.74 -19.66
C LEU A 187 9.37 2.74 -20.13
N GLU A 188 9.07 4.03 -19.98
CA GLU A 188 9.94 5.12 -20.42
C GLU A 188 9.82 6.37 -19.52
N GLY A 189 10.68 7.36 -19.79
CA GLY A 189 10.71 8.64 -19.07
C GLY A 189 10.86 8.48 -17.55
N LYS A 190 10.09 9.28 -16.80
CA LYS A 190 10.17 9.36 -15.34
C LYS A 190 9.95 8.02 -14.63
N ARG A 191 9.06 7.17 -15.15
CA ARG A 191 8.78 5.87 -14.53
C ARG A 191 9.97 4.91 -14.67
N TRP A 192 10.66 4.96 -15.81
CA TRP A 192 11.90 4.21 -16.00
C TRP A 192 13.03 4.74 -15.09
N GLU A 193 13.16 6.05 -14.96
CA GLU A 193 14.13 6.67 -14.03
C GLU A 193 13.87 6.22 -12.58
N GLU A 194 12.60 6.18 -12.15
CA GLU A 194 12.21 5.73 -10.82
C GLU A 194 12.55 4.25 -10.58
N ILE A 195 12.22 3.35 -11.52
CA ILE A 195 12.51 1.91 -11.41
C ILE A 195 14.01 1.62 -11.45
N SER A 196 14.76 2.33 -12.29
CA SER A 196 16.20 2.06 -12.48
C SER A 196 17.08 2.58 -11.34
N ASN A 197 16.59 3.54 -10.54
CA ASN A 197 17.29 4.13 -9.41
C ASN A 197 17.23 3.25 -8.14
N ILE A 198 17.84 2.06 -8.20
CA ILE A 198 17.91 1.14 -7.06
C ILE A 198 18.98 1.56 -6.03
N ARG A 199 18.69 1.40 -4.74
CA ARG A 199 19.54 1.86 -3.61
C ARG A 199 20.98 1.31 -3.66
N HIS A 200 21.16 0.10 -4.17
CA HIS A 200 22.45 -0.60 -4.21
C HIS A 200 23.27 -0.34 -5.48
N ALA A 201 22.79 0.51 -6.40
CA ALA A 201 23.57 0.87 -7.58
C ALA A 201 24.74 1.78 -7.20
N ILE A 202 25.96 1.34 -7.50
CA ILE A 202 27.18 2.12 -7.36
C ILE A 202 27.48 2.79 -8.71
N SER A 203 27.83 4.08 -8.71
CA SER A 203 28.25 4.75 -9.93
C SER A 203 29.54 4.11 -10.46
N PRO A 204 29.65 3.81 -11.77
CA PRO A 204 30.89 3.29 -12.34
C PRO A 204 32.10 4.22 -12.14
N GLU A 205 31.86 5.52 -11.93
CA GLU A 205 32.91 6.52 -11.68
C GLU A 205 33.48 6.47 -10.25
N ASP A 206 32.76 5.83 -9.31
CA ASP A 206 33.15 5.69 -7.90
C ASP A 206 33.91 4.38 -7.61
N ILE A 207 34.24 3.60 -8.66
CA ILE A 207 34.98 2.32 -8.62
C ILE A 207 36.35 2.51 -9.27
#